data_AF-A0AA42TC15-F1
#
_entry.id   AF-A0AA42TC15-F1
#
_cell.length_a   1.000
_cell.length_b   1.000
_cell.length_c   1.000
_cell.angle_alpha   90.00
_cell.angle_beta   90.00
_cell.angle_gamma   90.00
#
_symmetry.space_group_name_H-M   'P 1'
#
loop_
_entity.id
_entity.type
_entity.pdbx_description
1 polymer ?
#
loop_
_entity_poly.entity_id
_entity_poly.type
_entity_poly.pdbx_seq_one_letter_code
_entity_poly.pdbx_strand_id
1 'polypeptide(L)'
;MKNRCPVAPACVGIQISVLLSHMGKYDPAIQEIFHALADPTRCAIVAALGQGPCTVSMLAEPFQMALPSLMKHLAVLERSGVVRSHKQGRIRTCELVPARLEQAEQWLAAQRAVWEARADRMVAFVETLHRQEQAHGRGRR
;
A
#
# COMPACT_ATOMS: atom_id res chain seq x y z
N MET A 1 -10.41 -16.07 -57.85
CA MET A 1 -9.75 -14.95 -57.15
C MET A 1 -9.94 -15.14 -55.65
N LYS A 2 -8.82 -15.22 -54.90
CA LYS A 2 -8.77 -15.53 -53.46
C LYS A 2 -8.73 -14.23 -52.66
N ASN A 3 -9.85 -13.80 -52.10
CA ASN A 3 -9.86 -12.72 -51.12
C ASN A 3 -9.89 -13.34 -49.71
N ARG A 4 -8.71 -13.45 -49.10
CA ARG A 4 -8.54 -13.77 -47.68
C ARG A 4 -8.45 -12.47 -46.91
N CYS A 5 -9.50 -12.12 -46.17
CA CYS A 5 -9.41 -11.22 -45.02
C CYS A 5 -8.79 -11.99 -43.84
N PRO A 6 -7.72 -11.51 -43.18
CA PRO A 6 -7.24 -12.11 -41.95
C PRO A 6 -7.80 -11.31 -40.77
N VAL A 7 -8.99 -11.67 -40.29
CA VAL A 7 -9.39 -11.32 -38.92
C VAL A 7 -9.19 -12.57 -38.07
N ALA A 8 -8.01 -12.65 -37.46
CA ALA A 8 -7.68 -13.71 -36.51
C ALA A 8 -8.62 -13.62 -35.29
N PRO A 9 -9.18 -14.73 -34.81
CA PRO A 9 -9.93 -14.75 -33.57
C PRO A 9 -8.92 -14.88 -32.43
N ALA A 10 -8.54 -13.76 -31.82
CA ALA A 10 -7.84 -13.75 -30.54
C ALA A 10 -8.64 -12.91 -29.54
N CYS A 11 -9.92 -13.23 -29.39
CA CYS A 11 -10.80 -12.62 -28.42
C CYS A 11 -10.98 -13.57 -27.22
N VAL A 12 -10.64 -13.01 -26.06
CA VAL A 12 -11.00 -13.48 -24.70
C VAL A 12 -10.24 -14.71 -24.21
N GLY A 13 -8.91 -14.60 -24.21
CA GLY A 13 -8.04 -15.32 -23.29
C GLY A 13 -7.33 -14.33 -22.39
N ILE A 14 -8.06 -13.57 -21.56
CA ILE A 14 -7.42 -12.77 -20.49
C ILE A 14 -6.81 -13.79 -19.53
N GLN A 15 -5.54 -14.09 -19.78
CA GLN A 15 -4.72 -14.97 -18.97
C GLN A 15 -4.80 -14.51 -17.52
N ILE A 16 -5.41 -15.34 -16.67
CA ILE A 16 -5.21 -15.37 -15.22
C ILE A 16 -3.76 -15.85 -14.97
N SER A 17 -2.77 -15.14 -15.53
CA SER A 17 -1.34 -15.40 -15.37
C SER A 17 -0.68 -14.23 -14.63
N VAL A 18 -1.23 -13.02 -14.77
CA VAL A 18 -0.76 -11.83 -14.04
C VAL A 18 -1.17 -11.85 -12.56
N LEU A 19 -2.18 -12.65 -12.17
CA LEU A 19 -2.61 -12.78 -10.77
C LEU A 19 -1.71 -13.72 -9.95
N LEU A 20 -1.20 -14.81 -10.56
CA LEU A 20 -0.36 -15.78 -9.84
C LEU A 20 1.07 -15.29 -9.59
N SER A 21 1.60 -14.38 -10.40
CA SER A 21 2.95 -13.82 -10.19
C SER A 21 3.01 -12.77 -9.06
N HIS A 22 1.87 -12.37 -8.48
CA HIS A 22 1.78 -11.38 -7.38
C HIS A 22 1.28 -11.97 -6.05
N MET A 23 0.79 -13.21 -6.02
CA MET A 23 0.51 -13.94 -4.77
C MET A 23 1.79 -14.45 -4.06
N GLY A 24 2.95 -14.26 -4.67
CA GLY A 24 4.25 -14.44 -4.02
C GLY A 24 4.57 -13.25 -3.12
N LYS A 25 4.19 -13.38 -1.84
CA LYS A 25 4.46 -12.53 -0.65
C LYS A 25 3.21 -11.81 -0.10
N TYR A 26 2.24 -12.59 0.36
CA TYR A 26 1.56 -12.19 1.61
C TYR A 26 2.64 -12.18 2.69
N ASP A 27 3.27 -11.01 2.89
CA ASP A 27 4.20 -10.83 3.98
C ASP A 27 3.36 -10.68 5.26
N PRO A 28 3.34 -11.67 6.17
CA PRO A 28 2.56 -11.54 7.40
C PRO A 28 2.97 -10.30 8.21
N ALA A 29 4.20 -9.81 8.06
CA ALA A 29 4.64 -8.57 8.70
C ALA A 29 3.89 -7.33 8.17
N ILE A 30 3.58 -7.27 6.87
CA ILE A 30 2.83 -6.13 6.30
C ILE A 30 1.38 -6.12 6.78
N GLN A 31 0.79 -7.30 6.93
CA GLN A 31 -0.57 -7.45 7.42
C GLN A 31 -0.69 -6.97 8.87
N GLU A 32 0.28 -7.30 9.72
CA GLU A 32 0.33 -6.83 11.11
C GLU A 32 0.45 -5.30 11.18
N ILE A 33 1.23 -4.67 10.29
CA ILE A 33 1.32 -3.20 10.21
C ILE A 33 -0.04 -2.61 9.84
N PHE A 34 -0.68 -3.08 8.77
CA PHE A 34 -2.00 -2.54 8.38
C PHE A 34 -3.08 -2.79 9.41
N HIS A 35 -3.10 -3.97 10.04
CA HIS A 35 -3.99 -4.26 11.15
C HIS A 35 -3.75 -3.29 12.33
N ALA A 36 -2.48 -3.03 12.68
CA ALA A 36 -2.14 -2.04 13.71
C ALA A 36 -2.52 -0.60 13.31
N LEU A 37 -2.48 -0.23 12.03
CA LEU A 37 -2.83 1.12 11.58
C LEU A 37 -4.32 1.29 11.20
N ALA A 38 -5.14 0.24 11.31
CA ALA A 38 -6.57 0.31 11.01
C ALA A 38 -7.43 0.98 12.10
N ASP A 39 -6.84 1.31 13.26
CA ASP A 39 -7.54 1.93 14.39
C ASP A 39 -7.15 3.41 14.54
N PRO A 40 -8.12 4.32 14.67
CA PRO A 40 -7.85 5.76 14.72
C PRO A 40 -7.02 6.16 15.94
N THR A 41 -7.21 5.50 17.09
CA THR A 41 -6.41 5.78 18.30
C THR A 41 -4.96 5.38 18.07
N ARG A 42 -4.70 4.20 17.49
CA ARG A 42 -3.33 3.76 17.15
C ARG A 42 -2.66 4.69 16.15
N CYS A 43 -3.39 5.18 15.14
CA CYS A 43 -2.88 6.19 14.22
C CYS A 43 -2.51 7.50 14.93
N ALA A 44 -3.33 7.96 15.88
CA ALA A 44 -3.03 9.14 16.68
C ALA A 44 -1.78 8.95 17.55
N ILE A 45 -1.60 7.78 18.16
CA ILE A 45 -0.38 7.43 18.93
C ILE A 45 0.85 7.46 18.01
N VAL A 46 0.77 6.86 16.83
CA VAL A 46 1.86 6.86 15.84
C VAL A 46 2.20 8.28 15.40
N ALA A 47 1.21 9.12 15.14
CA ALA A 47 1.42 10.51 14.77
C ALA A 47 2.09 11.31 15.92
N ALA A 48 1.69 11.08 17.17
CA ALA A 48 2.32 11.70 18.33
C ALA A 48 3.79 11.26 18.48
N LEU A 49 4.06 9.96 18.34
CA LEU A 49 5.43 9.41 18.40
C LEU A 49 6.30 9.83 17.20
N GLY A 50 5.68 10.22 16.08
CA GLY A 50 6.37 10.84 14.95
C GLY A 50 7.03 12.18 15.29
N GLN A 51 6.59 12.85 16.36
CA GLN A 51 7.22 14.08 16.87
C GLN A 51 8.40 13.80 17.82
N GLY A 52 8.57 12.53 18.25
CA GLY A 52 9.68 12.09 19.09
C GLY A 52 9.27 11.06 20.15
N PRO A 53 10.25 10.41 20.80
CA PRO A 53 9.99 9.50 21.91
C PRO A 53 9.29 10.19 23.08
N CYS A 54 8.32 9.52 23.69
CA CYS A 54 7.61 10.07 24.85
C CYS A 54 7.15 8.97 25.82
N THR A 55 6.86 9.36 27.05
CA THR A 55 6.44 8.42 28.08
C THR A 55 4.98 8.00 27.86
N VAL A 56 4.60 6.81 28.35
CA VAL A 56 3.20 6.36 28.30
C VAL A 56 2.27 7.34 29.01
N SER A 57 2.71 7.95 30.10
CA SER A 57 1.91 8.97 30.82
C SER A 57 1.65 10.20 29.96
N MET A 58 2.67 10.72 29.26
CA MET A 58 2.52 11.85 28.33
C MET A 58 1.65 11.48 27.13
N LEU A 59 1.81 10.25 26.60
CA LEU A 59 0.92 9.76 25.53
C LEU A 59 -0.53 9.68 25.97
N ALA A 60 -0.80 9.42 27.25
CA ALA A 60 -2.17 9.29 27.76
C ALA A 60 -2.90 10.62 27.91
N GLU A 61 -2.19 11.73 28.16
CA GLU A 61 -2.77 13.06 28.40
C GLU A 61 -3.82 13.51 27.36
N PRO A 62 -3.58 13.40 26.04
CA PRO A 62 -4.57 13.82 25.04
C PRO A 62 -5.76 12.88 24.88
N PHE A 63 -5.71 11.66 25.42
CA PHE A 63 -6.79 10.69 25.25
C PHE A 63 -7.71 10.67 26.48
N GLN A 64 -9.02 10.82 26.27
CA GLN A 64 -10.05 10.66 27.30
C GLN A 64 -10.31 9.17 27.62
N MET A 65 -9.25 8.37 27.78
CA MET A 65 -9.37 6.94 28.04
C MET A 65 -8.53 6.50 29.24
N ALA A 66 -8.95 5.40 29.85
CA ALA A 66 -8.20 4.79 30.94
C ALA A 66 -6.85 4.25 30.46
N LEU A 67 -5.83 4.34 31.32
CA LEU A 67 -4.47 3.87 31.04
C LEU A 67 -4.40 2.40 30.56
N PRO A 68 -5.18 1.44 31.11
CA PRO A 68 -5.19 0.07 30.60
C PRO A 68 -5.65 -0.04 29.14
N SER A 69 -6.54 0.85 28.68
CA SER A 69 -6.98 0.89 27.28
C SER A 69 -5.84 1.34 26.38
N LEU A 70 -5.13 2.42 26.73
CA LEU A 70 -3.95 2.88 25.98
C LEU A 70 -2.88 1.78 25.90
N MET A 71 -2.63 1.06 27.00
CA MET A 71 -1.68 -0.04 27.02
C MET A 71 -2.05 -1.17 26.06
N LYS A 72 -3.35 -1.45 25.84
CA LYS A 72 -3.79 -2.41 24.81
C LYS A 72 -3.45 -1.93 23.41
N HIS A 73 -3.66 -0.65 23.11
CA HIS A 73 -3.26 -0.07 21.81
C HIS A 73 -1.74 -0.14 21.60
N LEU A 74 -0.94 0.20 22.63
CA LEU A 74 0.52 0.08 22.59
C LEU A 74 1.00 -1.35 22.38
N ALA A 75 0.36 -2.33 23.03
CA ALA A 75 0.72 -3.75 22.86
C ALA A 75 0.51 -4.24 21.41
N VAL A 76 -0.55 -3.77 20.74
CA VAL A 76 -0.79 -4.07 19.32
C VAL A 76 0.28 -3.42 18.43
N LEU A 77 0.63 -2.15 18.70
CA LEU A 77 1.66 -1.43 17.94
C LEU A 77 3.06 -2.01 18.13
N GLU A 78 3.34 -2.57 19.31
CA GLU A 78 4.59 -3.26 19.59
C GLU A 78 4.65 -4.62 18.92
N ARG A 79 3.54 -5.34 18.87
CA ARG A 79 3.45 -6.62 18.16
C ARG A 79 3.69 -6.48 16.66
N SER A 80 3.16 -5.41 16.05
CA SER A 80 3.44 -5.10 14.65
C SER A 80 4.86 -4.54 14.42
N GLY A 81 5.56 -4.19 15.51
CA GLY A 81 6.89 -3.60 15.48
C GLY A 81 6.93 -2.13 15.12
N VAL A 82 5.79 -1.49 14.83
CA VAL A 82 5.71 -0.05 14.48
C VAL A 82 6.17 0.82 15.65
N VAL A 83 5.97 0.37 16.88
CA VAL A 83 6.44 1.02 18.11
C VAL A 83 7.37 0.08 18.86
N ARG A 84 8.40 0.63 19.49
CA ARG A 84 9.16 -0.05 20.52
C ARG A 84 9.08 0.74 21.82
N SER A 85 9.29 0.06 22.94
CA SER A 85 9.32 0.71 24.23
C SER A 85 10.42 0.16 25.12
N HIS A 86 10.85 0.99 26.05
CA HIS A 86 11.84 0.67 27.05
C HIS A 86 11.34 1.14 28.43
N LYS A 87 11.58 0.31 29.45
CA LYS A 87 11.19 0.61 30.83
C LYS A 87 12.42 0.94 31.66
N GLN A 88 12.42 2.12 32.28
CA GLN A 88 13.43 2.52 33.26
C GLN A 88 12.74 2.85 34.59
N GLY A 89 12.92 1.98 35.58
CA GLY A 89 12.21 2.09 36.86
C GLY A 89 10.69 1.99 36.68
N ARG A 90 9.96 3.06 37.04
CA ARG A 90 8.50 3.15 36.87
C ARG A 90 8.08 3.78 35.54
N ILE A 91 9.01 4.38 34.79
CA ILE A 91 8.73 5.10 33.57
C ILE A 91 8.89 4.15 32.38
N ARG A 92 7.91 4.18 31.48
CA ARG A 92 7.96 3.49 30.19
C ARG A 92 7.98 4.54 29.09
N THR A 93 9.03 4.53 28.28
CA THR A 93 9.19 5.40 27.12
C THR A 93 8.88 4.60 25.87
N CYS A 94 8.08 5.17 24.99
CA CYS A 94 7.71 4.60 23.70
C CYS A 94 8.35 5.46 22.59
N GLU A 95 8.71 4.82 21.49
CA GLU A 95 9.25 5.47 20.31
C GLU A 95 8.83 4.73 19.05
N LEU A 96 8.73 5.47 17.95
CA LEU A 96 8.41 4.91 16.64
C LEU A 96 9.59 4.14 16.08
N VAL A 97 9.32 3.13 15.26
CA VAL A 97 10.33 2.40 14.47
C VAL A 97 10.15 2.77 12.99
N PRO A 98 10.88 3.78 12.47
CA PRO A 98 10.69 4.27 11.11
C PRO A 98 10.82 3.18 10.04
N ALA A 99 11.81 2.30 10.19
CA ALA A 99 12.06 1.19 9.27
C ALA A 99 10.84 0.24 9.10
N ARG A 100 9.92 0.18 10.07
CA ARG A 100 8.69 -0.60 9.93
C ARG A 100 7.63 0.12 9.11
N LEU A 101 7.54 1.44 9.21
CA LEU A 101 6.64 2.23 8.37
C LEU A 101 7.14 2.29 6.91
N GLU A 102 8.45 2.36 6.70
CA GLU A 102 9.07 2.28 5.37
C GLU A 102 8.69 0.99 4.61
N GLN A 103 8.54 -0.15 5.32
CA GLN A 103 8.07 -1.40 4.71
C GLN A 103 6.64 -1.26 4.16
N ALA A 104 5.75 -0.60 4.90
CA ALA A 104 4.38 -0.32 4.45
C ALA A 104 4.35 0.64 3.27
N GLU A 105 5.18 1.68 3.30
CA GLU A 105 5.32 2.62 2.19
C GLU A 105 5.81 1.94 0.92
N GLN A 106 6.86 1.12 1.01
CA GLN A 106 7.40 0.38 -0.13
C GLN A 106 6.37 -0.58 -0.73
N TRP A 107 5.58 -1.25 0.11
CA TRP A 107 4.52 -2.13 -0.36
C TRP A 107 3.43 -1.34 -1.12
N LEU A 108 2.99 -0.19 -0.57
CA LEU A 108 2.01 0.69 -1.22
C LEU A 108 2.54 1.25 -2.54
N ALA A 109 3.82 1.66 -2.58
CA ALA A 109 4.48 2.14 -3.78
C ALA A 109 4.53 1.06 -4.87
N ALA A 110 4.82 -0.19 -4.49
CA ALA A 110 4.79 -1.32 -5.43
C ALA A 110 3.38 -1.54 -6.01
N GLN A 111 2.32 -1.47 -5.20
CA GLN A 111 0.94 -1.59 -5.71
C GLN A 111 0.57 -0.45 -6.67
N ARG A 112 0.98 0.78 -6.34
CA ARG A 112 0.78 1.96 -7.19
C ARG A 112 1.43 1.80 -8.56
N ALA A 113 2.69 1.35 -8.60
CA ALA A 113 3.42 1.14 -9.85
C ALA A 113 2.71 0.14 -10.79
N VAL A 114 2.07 -0.89 -10.23
CA VAL A 114 1.29 -1.86 -11.01
C VAL A 114 0.06 -1.21 -11.68
N TRP A 115 -0.63 -0.31 -10.98
CA TRP A 115 -1.80 0.39 -11.53
C TRP A 115 -1.40 1.44 -12.56
N GLU A 116 -0.34 2.20 -12.31
CA GLU A 116 0.19 3.20 -13.24
C GLU A 116 0.64 2.52 -14.55
N ALA A 117 1.40 1.42 -14.47
CA ALA A 117 1.80 0.66 -15.66
C ALA A 117 0.62 0.05 -16.45
N ARG A 118 -0.54 -0.15 -15.83
CA ARG A 118 -1.77 -0.56 -16.54
C ARG A 118 -2.41 0.63 -17.25
N ALA A 119 -2.47 1.79 -16.60
CA ALA A 119 -2.97 3.02 -17.20
C ALA A 119 -2.13 3.42 -18.42
N ASP A 120 -0.79 3.39 -18.31
CA ASP A 120 0.12 3.75 -19.39
C ASP A 120 -0.07 2.85 -20.64
N ARG A 121 -0.28 1.54 -20.44
CA ARG A 121 -0.56 0.62 -21.54
C ARG A 121 -1.87 0.92 -22.25
N MET A 122 -2.90 1.36 -21.51
CA MET A 122 -4.17 1.77 -22.10
C MET A 122 -4.00 3.04 -22.94
N VAL A 123 -3.28 4.04 -22.40
CA VAL A 123 -2.98 5.28 -23.13
C VAL A 123 -2.25 4.97 -24.44
N ALA A 124 -1.16 4.19 -24.37
CA ALA A 124 -0.39 3.81 -25.55
C ALA A 124 -1.23 3.05 -26.61
N PHE A 125 -2.18 2.22 -26.17
CA PHE A 125 -3.09 1.51 -27.07
C PHE A 125 -4.02 2.47 -27.81
N VAL A 126 -4.67 3.39 -27.09
CA VAL A 126 -5.58 4.40 -27.67
C VAL A 126 -4.84 5.32 -28.65
N GLU A 127 -3.65 5.80 -28.28
CA GLU A 127 -2.81 6.62 -29.16
C GLU A 127 -2.40 5.88 -30.44
N THR A 128 -2.18 4.57 -30.34
CA THR A 128 -1.85 3.74 -31.50
C THR A 128 -3.04 3.60 -32.44
N LEU A 129 -4.26 3.34 -31.93
CA LEU A 129 -5.47 3.31 -32.73
C LEU A 129 -5.73 4.65 -33.44
N HIS A 130 -5.60 5.76 -32.72
CA HIS A 130 -5.83 7.09 -33.29
C HIS A 130 -4.85 7.40 -34.43
N ARG A 131 -3.57 7.06 -34.28
CA ARG A 131 -2.56 7.20 -35.35
C ARG A 131 -2.90 6.36 -36.58
N GLN A 132 -3.41 5.14 -36.38
CA GLN A 132 -3.81 4.25 -37.49
C GLN A 132 -5.01 4.83 -38.27
N GLU A 133 -6.03 5.35 -37.58
CA GLU A 133 -7.19 6.00 -38.20
C GLU A 133 -6.80 7.22 -39.03
N GLN A 134 -5.94 8.10 -38.50
CA GLN A 134 -5.46 9.28 -39.22
C GLN A 134 -4.67 8.92 -40.48
N ALA A 135 -3.83 7.89 -40.41
CA ALA A 135 -3.08 7.40 -41.58
C ALA A 135 -4.00 6.84 -42.67
N HIS A 136 -5.06 6.12 -42.29
CA HIS A 136 -6.03 5.55 -43.23
C HIS A 136 -6.94 6.62 -43.86
N GLY A 137 -7.28 7.69 -43.13
CA GLY A 137 -8.05 8.81 -43.66
C GLY A 137 -7.28 9.69 -44.67
N ARG A 138 -5.95 9.76 -44.54
CA ARG A 138 -5.10 10.59 -45.41
C ARG A 138 -4.78 9.97 -46.76
N GLY A 139 -4.81 8.64 -46.88
CA GLY A 139 -4.56 7.91 -48.14
C GLY A 139 -5.80 7.77 -49.06
N ARG A 140 -6.95 8.31 -48.65
CA ARG A 140 -8.23 8.20 -49.37
C ARG A 140 -8.66 9.51 -50.06
N ARG A 141 -7.78 10.52 -50.09
CA ARG A 141 -7.94 11.82 -50.75
C ARG A 141 -6.95 11.99 -51.89
#